data_AF-A0A3D6DEK2-F1
#
_entry.id   AF-A0A3D6DEK2-F1
#
_cell.length_a   1.000
_cell.length_b   1.000
_cell.length_c   1.000
_cell.angle_alpha   90.00
_cell.angle_beta   90.00
_cell.angle_gamma   90.00
#
_symmetry.space_group_name_H-M   'P 1'
#
loop_
_entity.id
_entity.type
_entity.pdbx_description
1 polymer ?
#
loop_
_entity_poly.entity_id
_entity_poly.type
_entity_poly.pdbx_seq_one_letter_code
_entity_poly.pdbx_strand_id
1 'polypeptide(L)'
;MNSKISNAAIMGLQGVLSLAFMGAGTMKVITPYAELTQDPSMGWALDFSEGAIMAIGATEFIFALGLGLSFFVGSLQKWTSVFAVGLACVMMGAAYTHIGRGEPFTPNIVLFLMGAVVAFARKDRLKSA
;
A
#
# COMPACT_ATOMS: atom_id res chain seq x y z
N MET A 1 17.25 -20.27 8.45
CA MET A 1 15.81 -20.02 8.66
C MET A 1 15.02 -21.01 7.79
N ASN A 2 14.00 -21.68 8.32
CA ASN A 2 13.22 -22.66 7.56
C ASN A 2 12.49 -21.97 6.38
N SER A 3 12.70 -22.45 5.15
CA SER A 3 12.16 -21.84 3.93
C SER A 3 10.63 -21.74 3.93
N LYS A 4 9.94 -22.70 4.59
CA LYS A 4 8.48 -22.68 4.76
C LYS A 4 8.03 -21.55 5.67
N ILE A 5 8.71 -21.35 6.79
CA ILE A 5 8.40 -20.28 7.76
C ILE A 5 8.62 -18.90 7.12
N SER A 6 9.72 -18.73 6.40
CA SER A 6 10.00 -17.49 5.66
C SER A 6 8.91 -17.19 4.64
N ASN A 7 8.45 -18.18 3.87
CA ASN A 7 7.40 -17.95 2.87
C ASN A 7 6.06 -17.62 3.53
N ALA A 8 5.69 -18.32 4.60
CA ALA A 8 4.46 -18.04 5.35
C ALA A 8 4.46 -16.62 5.92
N ALA A 9 5.58 -16.15 6.47
CA ALA A 9 5.73 -14.78 6.96
C ALA A 9 5.50 -13.73 5.85
N ILE A 10 6.12 -13.92 4.68
CA ILE A 10 5.94 -13.02 3.53
C ILE A 10 4.48 -13.02 3.03
N MET A 11 3.82 -14.19 3.01
CA MET A 11 2.40 -14.28 2.67
C MET A 11 1.54 -13.53 3.69
N GLY A 12 1.85 -13.62 4.98
CA GLY A 12 1.19 -12.85 6.03
C GLY A 12 1.30 -11.34 5.79
N LEU A 13 2.53 -10.83 5.59
CA LEU A 13 2.76 -9.41 5.29
C LEU A 13 2.01 -8.95 4.03
N GLN A 14 2.04 -9.76 2.98
CA GLN A 14 1.35 -9.49 1.73
C GLN A 14 -0.18 -9.42 1.92
N GLY A 15 -0.76 -10.33 2.71
CA GLY A 15 -2.18 -10.35 3.02
C GLY A 15 -2.61 -9.14 3.84
N VAL A 16 -1.85 -8.79 4.89
CA VAL A 16 -2.13 -7.62 5.74
C VAL A 16 -2.07 -6.33 4.91
N LEU A 17 -1.02 -6.14 4.09
CA LEU A 17 -0.91 -4.97 3.21
C LEU A 17 -2.08 -4.88 2.24
N SER A 18 -2.41 -5.99 1.58
CA SER A 18 -3.51 -6.02 0.61
C SER A 18 -4.83 -5.61 1.26
N LEU A 19 -5.19 -6.20 2.40
CA LEU A 19 -6.45 -5.87 3.07
C LEU A 19 -6.47 -4.43 3.59
N ALA A 20 -5.38 -3.97 4.22
CA ALA A 20 -5.29 -2.61 4.76
C ALA A 20 -5.46 -1.55 3.68
N PHE A 21 -4.75 -1.69 2.56
CA PHE A 21 -4.79 -0.72 1.46
C PHE A 21 -6.02 -0.86 0.57
N MET A 22 -6.63 -2.04 0.47
CA MET A 22 -7.95 -2.17 -0.16
C MET A 22 -8.98 -1.36 0.64
N GLY A 23 -8.98 -1.44 1.97
CA GLY A 23 -9.85 -0.63 2.82
C GLY A 23 -9.56 0.87 2.69
N ALA A 24 -8.30 1.27 2.90
CA ALA A 24 -7.89 2.67 2.86
C ALA A 24 -8.10 3.32 1.48
N GLY A 25 -7.74 2.63 0.41
CA GLY A 25 -7.90 3.13 -0.96
C GLY A 25 -9.37 3.23 -1.35
N THR A 26 -10.18 2.22 -1.00
CA THR A 26 -11.64 2.28 -1.24
C THR A 26 -12.25 3.48 -0.54
N MET A 27 -11.96 3.67 0.74
CA MET A 27 -12.48 4.80 1.52
C MET A 27 -12.13 6.15 0.86
N LYS A 28 -10.89 6.35 0.43
CA LYS A 28 -10.48 7.59 -0.27
C LYS A 28 -11.18 7.81 -1.62
N VAL A 29 -11.64 6.76 -2.28
CA VAL A 29 -12.31 6.84 -3.60
C VAL A 29 -13.82 7.07 -3.46
N ILE A 30 -14.46 6.47 -2.46
CA ILE A 30 -15.92 6.50 -2.34
C ILE A 30 -16.43 7.59 -1.39
N THR A 31 -15.59 8.03 -0.45
CA THR A 31 -15.98 9.08 0.51
C THR A 31 -15.82 10.45 -0.14
N PRO A 32 -16.85 11.33 -0.10
CA PRO A 32 -16.77 12.68 -0.63
C PRO A 32 -15.61 13.48 0.00
N TYR A 33 -14.91 14.29 -0.80
CA TYR A 33 -13.77 15.07 -0.32
C TYR A 33 -14.11 16.02 0.84
N ALA A 34 -15.31 16.62 0.82
CA ALA A 34 -15.79 17.47 1.91
C ALA A 34 -15.95 16.72 3.24
N GLU A 35 -16.24 15.41 3.20
CA GLU A 35 -16.33 14.56 4.39
C GLU A 35 -14.93 14.11 4.83
N LEU A 36 -14.06 13.72 3.89
CA LEU A 36 -12.67 13.34 4.18
C LEU A 36 -11.90 14.45 4.89
N THR A 37 -12.09 15.70 4.47
CA THR A 37 -11.38 16.85 5.05
C THR A 37 -11.91 17.28 6.42
N GLN A 38 -13.09 16.79 6.83
CA GLN A 38 -13.64 17.02 8.17
C GLN A 38 -13.13 16.00 9.19
N ASP A 39 -12.61 14.85 8.73
CA ASP A 39 -12.03 13.85 9.62
C ASP A 39 -10.67 14.35 10.17
N PRO A 40 -10.52 14.51 11.50
CA PRO A 40 -9.27 14.95 12.11
C PRO A 40 -8.07 14.04 11.79
N SER A 41 -8.30 12.76 11.52
CA SER A 41 -7.26 11.80 11.13
C SER A 41 -6.78 11.99 9.68
N MET A 42 -7.53 12.75 8.88
CA MET A 42 -7.26 13.02 7.47
C MET A 42 -6.98 14.52 7.22
N GLY A 43 -6.52 15.26 8.24
CA GLY A 43 -6.21 16.69 8.12
C GLY A 43 -5.16 17.03 7.05
N TRP A 44 -4.31 16.08 6.66
CA TRP A 44 -3.38 16.21 5.54
C TRP A 44 -4.08 16.31 4.18
N ALA A 45 -5.33 15.85 4.06
CA ALA A 45 -6.08 15.89 2.81
C ALA A 45 -6.32 17.33 2.33
N LEU A 46 -6.34 18.30 3.24
CA LEU A 46 -6.45 19.73 2.93
C LEU A 46 -5.25 20.30 2.16
N ASP A 47 -4.09 19.62 2.18
CA ASP A 47 -2.89 20.05 1.47
C ASP A 47 -2.91 19.64 -0.01
N PHE A 48 -3.91 18.85 -0.42
CA PHE A 48 -4.02 18.27 -1.75
C PHE A 48 -5.36 18.64 -2.39
N SER A 49 -5.42 18.60 -3.72
CA SER A 49 -6.70 18.72 -4.43
C SER A 49 -7.51 17.44 -4.28
N GLU A 50 -8.84 17.54 -4.43
CA GLU A 50 -9.74 16.38 -4.48
C GLU A 50 -9.27 15.32 -5.48
N GLY A 51 -8.87 15.76 -6.69
CA GLY A 51 -8.34 14.86 -7.71
C GLY A 51 -7.06 14.13 -7.30
N ALA A 52 -6.18 14.78 -6.53
CA ALA A 52 -4.98 14.14 -6.00
C ALA A 52 -5.31 13.09 -4.93
N ILE A 53 -6.27 13.37 -4.03
CA ILE A 53 -6.75 12.40 -3.04
C ILE A 53 -7.38 11.18 -3.73
N MET A 54 -8.21 11.42 -4.75
CA MET A 54 -8.81 10.36 -5.55
C MET A 54 -7.73 9.52 -6.26
N ALA A 55 -6.70 10.16 -6.83
CA ALA A 55 -5.60 9.46 -7.48
C ALA A 55 -4.78 8.61 -6.49
N ILE A 56 -4.52 9.12 -5.27
CA ILE A 56 -3.86 8.37 -4.19
C ILE A 56 -4.70 7.15 -3.82
N GLY A 57 -6.00 7.34 -3.54
CA GLY A 57 -6.91 6.26 -3.16
C GLY A 57 -7.04 5.18 -4.24
N ALA A 58 -7.19 5.59 -5.50
CA ALA A 58 -7.25 4.66 -6.63
C ALA A 58 -5.94 3.88 -6.78
N THR A 59 -4.79 4.54 -6.61
CA THR A 59 -3.47 3.91 -6.67
C THR A 59 -3.29 2.87 -5.57
N GLU A 60 -3.62 3.23 -4.33
CA GLU A 60 -3.61 2.31 -3.18
C GLU A 60 -4.48 1.09 -3.47
N PHE A 61 -5.73 1.31 -3.91
CA PHE A 61 -6.68 0.24 -4.16
C PHE A 61 -6.20 -0.71 -5.28
N ILE A 62 -5.75 -0.17 -6.42
CA ILE A 62 -5.30 -0.99 -7.56
C ILE A 62 -4.11 -1.86 -7.16
N PHE A 63 -3.12 -1.29 -6.49
CA PHE A 63 -1.96 -2.07 -6.06
C PHE A 63 -2.31 -3.08 -4.98
N ALA A 64 -3.18 -2.72 -4.03
CA ALA A 64 -3.62 -3.64 -2.98
C ALA A 64 -4.45 -4.81 -3.52
N LEU A 65 -5.35 -4.52 -4.47
CA LEU A 65 -6.14 -5.53 -5.17
C LEU A 65 -5.24 -6.44 -5.99
N GLY A 66 -4.31 -5.89 -6.77
CA GLY A 66 -3.34 -6.69 -7.53
C GLY A 66 -2.49 -7.58 -6.61
N LEU A 67 -2.03 -7.04 -5.48
CA LEU A 67 -1.26 -7.77 -4.48
C LEU A 67 -2.07 -8.94 -3.90
N GLY A 68 -3.35 -8.73 -3.59
CA GLY A 68 -4.26 -9.76 -3.09
C GLY A 68 -4.59 -10.81 -4.14
N LEU A 69 -4.95 -10.40 -5.36
CA LEU A 69 -5.23 -11.33 -6.46
C LEU A 69 -4.03 -12.19 -6.82
N SER A 70 -2.80 -11.72 -6.60
CA SER A 70 -1.58 -12.50 -6.84
C SER A 70 -1.42 -13.76 -5.96
N PHE A 71 -2.28 -13.95 -4.94
CA PHE A 71 -2.38 -15.23 -4.21
C PHE A 71 -3.07 -16.33 -5.02
N PHE A 72 -4.00 -15.95 -5.90
CA PHE A 72 -4.92 -16.89 -6.57
C PHE A 72 -4.71 -16.92 -8.08
N VAL A 73 -4.24 -15.82 -8.65
CA VAL A 73 -4.08 -15.64 -10.09
C VAL A 73 -2.61 -15.78 -10.47
N GLY A 74 -2.27 -16.91 -11.10
CA GLY A 74 -0.89 -17.24 -11.47
C GLY A 74 -0.21 -16.19 -12.36
N SER A 75 -0.94 -15.57 -13.30
CA SER A 75 -0.40 -14.50 -14.15
C SER A 75 -0.05 -13.23 -13.36
N LEU A 76 -0.75 -12.95 -12.26
CA LEU A 76 -0.48 -11.81 -11.38
C LEU A 76 0.64 -12.10 -10.36
N GLN A 77 0.93 -13.38 -10.09
CA GLN A 77 1.99 -13.79 -9.18
C GLN A 77 3.37 -13.25 -9.61
N LYS A 78 3.60 -13.11 -10.92
CA LYS A 78 4.79 -12.47 -11.49
C LYS A 78 4.92 -11.00 -11.07
N TRP A 79 3.80 -10.30 -10.92
CA TRP A 79 3.71 -8.87 -10.65
C TRP A 79 3.64 -8.52 -9.16
N THR A 80 3.66 -9.52 -8.25
CA THR A 80 3.55 -9.30 -6.80
C THR A 80 4.57 -8.25 -6.28
N SER A 81 5.82 -8.29 -6.76
CA SER A 81 6.84 -7.33 -6.33
C SER A 81 6.54 -5.90 -6.78
N VAL A 82 5.99 -5.72 -7.99
CA VAL A 82 5.60 -4.41 -8.53
C VAL A 82 4.46 -3.81 -7.71
N PHE A 83 3.45 -4.62 -7.37
CA PHE A 83 2.35 -4.16 -6.53
C PHE A 83 2.83 -3.74 -5.13
N ALA A 84 3.72 -4.52 -4.52
CA ALA A 84 4.30 -4.20 -3.22
C ALA A 84 5.17 -2.91 -3.26
N VAL A 85 5.94 -2.69 -4.34
CA VAL A 85 6.68 -1.44 -4.56
C VAL A 85 5.72 -0.26 -4.70
N GLY A 86 4.63 -0.41 -5.45
CA GLY A 86 3.62 0.64 -5.61
C GLY A 86 3.08 1.14 -4.27
N LEU A 87 2.67 0.22 -3.39
CA LEU A 87 2.21 0.56 -2.03
C LEU A 87 3.32 1.18 -1.18
N ALA A 88 4.55 0.67 -1.29
CA ALA A 88 5.69 1.27 -0.58
C ALA A 88 5.95 2.72 -1.04
N CYS A 89 5.86 3.01 -2.33
CA CYS A 89 6.01 4.36 -2.85
C CYS A 89 4.93 5.31 -2.31
N VAL A 90 3.67 4.87 -2.21
CA VAL A 90 2.60 5.66 -1.58
C VAL A 90 2.93 5.97 -0.12
N MET A 91 3.41 4.99 0.64
CA MET A 91 3.81 5.19 2.03
C MET A 91 5.02 6.11 2.21
N MET A 92 5.94 6.11 1.26
CA MET A 92 7.03 7.07 1.24
C MET A 92 6.51 8.50 1.07
N GLY A 93 5.55 8.72 0.17
CA GLY A 93 4.87 10.00 0.00
C GLY A 93 4.12 10.41 1.27
N ALA A 94 3.35 9.50 1.87
CA ALA A 94 2.65 9.76 3.12
C ALA A 94 3.61 10.13 4.26
N ALA A 95 4.72 9.40 4.42
CA ALA A 95 5.74 9.72 5.42
C ALA A 95 6.30 11.13 5.22
N TYR A 96 6.62 11.51 3.98
CA TYR A 96 7.09 12.86 3.64
C TYR A 96 6.07 13.94 4.05
N THR A 97 4.79 13.74 3.72
CA THR A 97 3.71 14.67 4.10
C THR A 97 3.61 14.83 5.61
N HIS A 98 3.54 13.74 6.38
CA HIS A 98 3.39 13.81 7.84
C HIS A 98 4.64 14.40 8.53
N ILE A 99 5.85 14.09 8.04
CA ILE A 99 7.08 14.72 8.53
C ILE A 99 7.02 16.24 8.32
N GLY A 100 6.60 16.69 7.14
CA GLY A 100 6.45 18.12 6.84
C GLY A 100 5.43 18.84 7.74
N ARG A 101 4.43 18.10 8.23
CA ARG A 101 3.38 18.61 9.13
C ARG A 101 3.72 18.45 10.63
N GLY A 102 4.84 17.82 10.97
CA GLY A 102 5.19 17.50 12.36
C GLY A 102 4.27 16.45 13.01
N GLU A 103 3.58 15.65 12.21
CA GLU A 103 2.64 14.62 12.65
C GLU A 103 3.34 13.25 12.78
N PRO A 104 2.78 12.31 13.57
CA PRO A 104 3.33 10.96 13.68
C PRO A 104 3.36 10.24 12.31
N PHE A 105 4.54 9.81 11.89
CA PHE A 105 4.76 9.12 10.61
C PHE A 105 5.10 7.62 10.78
N THR A 106 5.09 7.11 12.02
CA THR A 106 5.43 5.72 12.36
C THR A 106 4.64 4.69 11.55
N PRO A 107 3.30 4.82 11.37
CA PRO A 107 2.54 3.85 10.58
C PRO A 107 3.03 3.77 9.12
N ASN A 108 3.37 4.92 8.53
CA ASN A 108 3.84 5.00 7.14
C ASN A 108 5.16 4.24 6.97
N ILE A 109 6.09 4.39 7.92
CA ILE A 109 7.37 3.66 7.89
C ILE A 109 7.17 2.17 8.07
N VAL A 110 6.30 1.74 8.99
CA VAL A 110 6.01 0.32 9.19
C VAL A 110 5.42 -0.29 7.91
N LEU A 111 4.40 0.33 7.33
CA LEU A 111 3.76 -0.15 6.11
C LEU A 111 4.71 -0.09 4.90
N PHE A 112 5.56 0.94 4.80
CA PHE A 112 6.64 1.02 3.81
C PHE A 112 7.58 -0.17 3.92
N LEU A 113 8.08 -0.47 5.13
CA LEU A 113 9.01 -1.57 5.36
C LEU A 113 8.36 -2.92 5.04
N MET A 114 7.10 -3.11 5.41
CA MET A 114 6.34 -4.32 5.02
C MET A 114 6.30 -4.45 3.49
N GLY A 115 5.96 -3.37 2.77
CA GLY A 115 5.92 -3.36 1.31
C GLY A 115 7.28 -3.65 0.68
N ALA A 116 8.34 -3.02 1.19
CA ALA A 116 9.71 -3.24 0.73
C ALA A 116 10.17 -4.69 0.96
N VAL A 117 9.84 -5.29 2.11
CA VAL A 117 10.16 -6.69 2.43
C VAL A 117 9.44 -7.63 1.47
N VAL A 118 8.14 -7.44 1.22
CA VAL A 118 7.40 -8.26 0.25
C VAL A 118 7.97 -8.08 -1.16
N ALA A 119 8.24 -6.85 -1.58
CA ALA A 119 8.82 -6.54 -2.88
C ALA A 119 10.16 -7.26 -3.08
N PHE A 120 11.06 -7.15 -2.12
CA PHE A 120 12.38 -7.77 -2.18
C PHE A 120 12.29 -9.30 -2.16
N ALA A 121 11.44 -9.88 -1.31
CA ALA A 121 11.27 -11.33 -1.18
C ALA A 121 10.62 -11.96 -2.43
N ARG A 122 9.88 -11.19 -3.23
CA ARG A 122 9.19 -11.66 -4.44
C ARG A 122 9.86 -11.22 -5.74
N LYS A 123 10.98 -10.50 -5.69
CA LYS A 123 11.64 -9.90 -6.87
C LYS A 123 11.97 -10.91 -7.97
N ASP A 124 12.35 -12.13 -7.61
CA ASP A 124 12.79 -13.14 -8.57
C ASP A 124 11.63 -13.66 -9.44
N ARG A 125 10.38 -13.51 -8.97
CA ARG A 125 9.18 -13.86 -9.75
C ARG A 125 9.07 -13.06 -11.04
N LEU A 126 9.67 -11.87 -11.11
CA LEU A 126 9.68 -11.05 -12.33
C LEU A 126 10.52 -11.65 -13.45
N LYS A 127 11.55 -12.44 -13.11
CA LYS A 127 12.51 -12.99 -14.08
C LYS A 127 12.06 -14.33 -14.66
N SER A 128 11.18 -15.04 -13.95
CA SER A 128 10.50 -16.22 -14.45
C SER A 128 9.46 -15.83 -15.51
N ALA A 129 9.81 -15.97 -16.77
CA ALA A 129 8.97 -15.86 -17.95
C ALA A 129 9.04 -17.18 -18.74
#